data_AF-A0A162L3Q7-F1
#
_entry.id   AF-A0A162L3Q7-F1
#
_cell.length_a   1.000
_cell.length_b   1.000
_cell.length_c   1.000
_cell.angle_alpha   90.00
_cell.angle_beta   90.00
_cell.angle_gamma   90.00
#
_symmetry.space_group_name_H-M   'P 1'
#
loop_
_entity.id
_entity.type
_entity.pdbx_description
1 polymer ?
#
loop_
_entity_poly.entity_id
_entity_poly.type
_entity_poly.pdbx_seq_one_letter_code
_entity_poly.pdbx_strand_id
1 'polypeptide(L)' 'MFKLKKLNVIRIVETKEEKAVLESQGFEEMGEVKPDYDNMAYNDLKQIAKDKNVEGYFSMKKEDLIAVLKGLESEGK' A
#
# COMPACT_ATOMS: atom_id res chain seq x y z
N MET A 1 -4.37 -3.26 1.13
CA MET A 1 -4.27 -3.60 -0.30
C MET A 1 -4.50 -5.10 -0.48
N PHE A 2 -5.17 -5.50 -1.56
CA PHE A 2 -5.39 -6.89 -1.94
C PHE A 2 -4.33 -7.31 -2.96
N LYS A 3 -3.60 -8.40 -2.69
CA LYS A 3 -2.69 -9.02 -3.66
C LYS A 3 -3.48 -10.06 -4.43
N LEU A 4 -3.49 -9.95 -5.75
CA LEU A 4 -4.03 -10.99 -6.60
C LEU A 4 -2.99 -11.47 -7.59
N LYS A 5 -2.99 -12.77 -7.88
CA LYS A 5 -2.07 -13.41 -8.81
C LYS A 5 -2.84 -14.17 -9.88
N LYS A 6 -2.41 -14.05 -11.13
CA LYS A 6 -2.85 -14.89 -12.24
C LYS A 6 -1.64 -15.26 -13.08
N LEU A 7 -1.33 -16.56 -13.14
CA LEU A 7 -0.12 -17.05 -13.82
C LEU A 7 1.15 -16.37 -13.27
N ASN A 8 1.90 -15.66 -14.12
CA ASN A 8 3.09 -14.88 -13.75
C ASN A 8 2.81 -13.38 -13.54
N VAL A 9 1.54 -12.97 -13.47
CA VAL A 9 1.14 -11.57 -13.24
C VAL A 9 0.69 -11.40 -11.80
N ILE A 10 1.24 -10.40 -11.12
CA ILE A 10 0.80 -9.96 -9.78
C ILE A 10 0.16 -8.58 -9.93
N ARG A 11 -1.05 -8.42 -9.38
CA ARG A 11 -1.76 -7.15 -9.26
C ARG A 11 -1.96 -6.82 -7.80
N ILE A 12 -1.76 -5.56 -7.45
CA ILE A 12 -1.99 -5.01 -6.11
C ILE A 12 -3.04 -3.92 -6.25
N VAL A 13 -4.13 -4.03 -5.51
CA VAL A 13 -5.25 -3.09 -5.57
C VAL A 13 -5.61 -2.61 -4.19
N GLU A 14 -6.04 -1.37 -4.07
CA GLU A 14 -6.40 -0.76 -2.78
C GLU A 14 -7.87 -0.94 -2.45
N THR A 15 -8.71 -1.09 -3.48
CA THR A 15 -10.17 -1.13 -3.36
C THR A 15 -10.70 -2.55 -3.45
N LYS A 16 -11.81 -2.82 -2.73
CA LYS A 16 -12.54 -4.09 -2.83
C LYS A 16 -13.20 -4.26 -4.21
N GLU A 17 -13.55 -3.16 -4.86
CA GLU A 17 -14.17 -3.17 -6.20
C GLU A 17 -13.19 -3.67 -7.26
N GLU A 18 -11.95 -3.16 -7.28
CA GLU A 18 -10.93 -3.68 -8.19
C GLU A 18 -10.55 -5.13 -7.87
N LYS A 19 -10.56 -5.52 -6.59
CA LYS A 19 -10.37 -6.92 -6.18
C LYS A 19 -11.41 -7.80 -6.86
N ALA A 20 -12.70 -7.49 -6.73
CA ALA A 20 -13.79 -8.28 -7.30
C ALA A 20 -13.73 -8.37 -8.84
N VAL A 21 -13.32 -7.28 -9.49
CA VAL A 21 -13.08 -7.26 -10.95
C VAL A 21 -11.95 -8.20 -11.35
N LEU A 22 -10.85 -8.23 -10.60
CA LEU A 22 -9.71 -9.11 -10.86
C LEU A 22 -10.04 -10.57 -10.52
N GLU A 23 -10.80 -10.83 -9.46
CA GLU A 23 -11.31 -12.17 -9.13
C GLU A 23 -12.20 -12.72 -10.27
N SER A 24 -13.09 -11.90 -10.83
CA SER A 24 -13.89 -12.28 -12.01
C SER A 24 -13.05 -12.51 -13.28
N GLN A 25 -11.87 -11.88 -13.37
CA GLN A 25 -10.90 -12.16 -14.43
C GLN A 25 -10.07 -13.42 -14.18
N GLY A 26 -10.30 -14.14 -13.08
CA GLY A 26 -9.57 -15.34 -12.69
C GLY A 26 -8.22 -15.06 -12.03
N PHE A 27 -8.08 -13.91 -11.38
CA PHE A 27 -6.98 -13.71 -10.42
C PHE A 27 -7.36 -14.31 -9.08
N GLU A 28 -6.44 -15.06 -8.49
CA GLU A 28 -6.61 -15.64 -7.16
C GLU A 28 -6.05 -14.68 -6.11
N GLU A 29 -6.78 -14.47 -5.02
CA GLU A 29 -6.24 -13.71 -3.90
C GLU A 29 -5.08 -14.49 -3.28
N MET A 30 -3.92 -13.83 -3.18
CA MET A 30 -2.73 -14.43 -2.57
C MET A 30 -2.57 -14.00 -1.10
N GLY A 31 -3.54 -13.22 -0.59
CA GLY A 31 -3.55 -12.62 0.73
C GLY A 31 -3.43 -11.10 0.73
N GLU A 32 -3.51 -10.53 1.92
CA GLU A 32 -3.37 -9.10 2.17
C GLU A 32 -1.88 -8.73 2.06
N VAL A 33 -1.53 -7.86 1.11
CA VAL A 33 -0.20 -7.28 1.05
C VAL A 33 -0.21 -5.95 1.78
N LYS A 34 0.75 -5.81 2.69
CA LYS A 34 1.10 -4.50 3.23
C LYS A 34 1.58 -3.61 2.08
N PRO A 35 1.26 -2.31 2.09
CA PRO A 35 1.82 -1.38 1.14
C PRO A 35 3.34 -1.46 1.18
N ASP A 36 3.96 -1.71 0.02
CA ASP A 36 5.41 -1.69 -0.08
C ASP A 36 5.87 -0.23 -0.22
N TYR A 37 5.83 0.47 0.92
CA TYR A 37 6.24 1.87 1.01
C TYR A 37 7.70 2.07 0.54
N ASP A 38 8.53 1.04 0.61
CA ASP A 38 9.91 1.06 0.08
C ASP A 38 9.95 1.34 -1.43
N ASN A 39 9.04 0.70 -2.18
CA ASN A 39 8.94 0.86 -3.63
C ASN A 39 8.11 2.07 -4.08
N MET A 40 7.39 2.74 -3.17
CA MET A 40 6.67 3.97 -3.50
C MET A 40 7.61 5.16 -3.72
N ALA A 41 7.19 6.09 -4.58
CA ALA A 41 7.91 7.34 -4.77
C ALA A 41 7.80 8.20 -3.51
N TYR A 42 8.82 9.03 -3.25
CA TYR A 42 8.82 9.93 -2.10
C TYR A 42 7.61 10.89 -2.09
N ASN A 43 7.12 11.29 -3.27
CA ASN A 43 5.92 12.11 -3.40
C ASN A 43 4.65 11.36 -2.98
N ASP A 44 4.46 10.12 -3.43
CA ASP A 44 3.36 9.26 -2.99
C ASP A 44 3.42 9.01 -1.48
N LEU A 45 4.60 8.71 -0.94
CA LEU A 45 4.82 8.57 0.50
C LEU A 45 4.43 9.84 1.27
N LYS A 46 4.81 11.02 0.76
CA LYS A 46 4.41 12.30 1.37
C LYS A 46 2.92 12.53 1.30
N GLN A 47 2.26 12.16 0.21
CA GLN A 47 0.80 12.28 0.09
C GLN A 47 0.09 11.38 1.09
N ILE A 48 0.52 10.11 1.21
CA ILE A 48 -0.05 9.17 2.17
C ILE A 48 0.21 9.63 3.60
N ALA A 49 1.43 10.12 3.88
CA ALA A 49 1.77 10.66 5.19
C ALA A 49 0.93 11.89 5.54
N LYS A 50 0.68 12.78 4.57
CA LYS A 50 -0.22 13.92 4.73
C LYS A 50 -1.66 13.47 4.98
N ASP A 51 -2.15 12.48 4.23
CA ASP A 51 -3.50 11.92 4.38
C ASP A 51 -3.70 11.30 5.77
N LYS A 52 -2.71 10.53 6.23
CA LYS A 52 -2.64 9.95 7.58
C LYS A 52 -2.28 10.97 8.68
N ASN A 53 -2.17 12.26 8.38
CA ASN A 53 -1.81 13.32 9.34
C ASN A 53 -0.48 13.06 10.09
N VAL A 54 0.52 12.52 9.41
CA VAL A 54 1.88 12.35 9.95
C VAL A 54 2.53 13.72 10.17
N GLU A 55 2.78 14.05 11.43
CA GLU A 55 3.50 15.27 11.78
C GLU A 55 4.97 15.17 11.36
N GLY A 56 5.50 16.22 10.74
CA GLY A 56 6.88 16.24 10.25
C GLY A 56 7.09 15.59 8.88
N TYR A 57 6.04 15.11 8.20
CA TYR A 57 6.15 14.46 6.88
C TYR A 57 6.92 15.29 5.83
N PHE A 58 6.84 16.62 5.91
CA PHE A 58 7.51 17.51 4.97
C PHE A 58 9.04 17.56 5.18
N SER A 59 9.48 17.41 6.43
CA SER A 59 10.88 17.47 6.86
C SER A 59 11.54 16.07 6.97
N MET A 60 10.73 15.01 7.02
CA MET A 60 11.17 13.62 7.09
C MET A 60 11.79 13.12 5.78
N LYS A 61 12.81 12.27 5.89
CA LYS A 61 13.44 11.57 4.76
C LYS A 61 12.53 10.44 4.27
N LYS A 62 12.80 9.93 3.06
CA LYS A 62 12.02 8.82 2.48
C LYS A 62 11.94 7.63 3.43
N GLU A 63 13.06 7.23 4.01
CA GLU A 63 13.17 6.11 4.94
C GLU A 63 12.33 6.32 6.21
N ASP A 64 12.34 7.54 6.74
CA ASP A 64 11.60 7.93 7.94
C ASP A 64 10.08 7.91 7.68
N LEU A 65 9.65 8.48 6.55
CA LEU A 65 8.25 8.40 6.09
C LEU A 65 7.80 6.95 5.93
N ILE A 66 8.62 6.10 5.29
CA ILE A 66 8.32 4.68 5.14
C ILE A 66 8.12 4.01 6.50
N ALA A 67 9.03 4.26 7.44
CA ALA A 67 8.97 3.67 8.77
C ALA A 67 7.70 4.10 9.53
N VAL A 68 7.37 5.39 9.51
CA VAL A 68 6.16 5.92 10.14
C VAL A 68 4.90 5.36 9.49
N LEU A 69 4.85 5.31 8.16
CA LEU A 69 3.72 4.76 7.42
C LEU A 69 3.52 3.26 7.67
N LYS A 70 4.61 2.47 7.69
CA LYS A 70 4.58 1.04 8.06
C LYS A 70 4.13 0.83 9.51
N GLY A 71 4.55 1.71 10.41
CA GLY A 71 4.16 1.69 11.83
C GLY A 71 2.66 1.96 11.99
N LEU A 72 2.15 3.02 11.37
CA LEU A 72 0.73 3.40 11.43
C LEU A 72 -0.21 2.32 10.90
N GLU A 73 0.15 1.62 9.84
CA GLU A 73 -0.64 0.48 9.32
C GLU A 73 -0.56 -0.76 10.22
N SER A 74 0.51 -0.91 11.00
CA SER A 74 0.70 -2.06 11.89
C SER A 74 0.03 -1.89 13.26
N GLU A 75 -0.22 -0.65 13.69
CA GLU A 75 -0.87 -0.33 14.98
C GLU A 75 -2.40 -0.13 14.88
N GLY A 76 -2.98 -0.14 13.68
CA GLY A 76 -4.43 -0.19 13.49
C GLY A 76 -5.00 -1.59 13.72
N LYS A 77 -5.00 -2.09 14.96
CA LYS A 77 -5.63 -3.36 15.34
C LYS A 77 -6.71 -3.15 16.40
#